data_AF-A0A7Y5QAJ6-F1
#
_entry.id   AF-A0A7Y5QAJ6-F1
#
_cell.length_a   1.000
_cell.length_b   1.000
_cell.length_c   1.000
_cell.angle_alpha   90.00
_cell.angle_beta   90.00
_cell.angle_gamma   90.00
#
_symmetry.space_group_name_H-M   'P 1'
#
loop_
_entity.id
_entity.type
_entity.pdbx_description
1 polymer ?
#
loop_
_entity_poly.entity_id
_entity_poly.type
_entity_poly.pdbx_seq_one_letter_code
_entity_poly.pdbx_strand_id
1 'polypeptide(L)'
;MKKLSLGILLCVLVLALSAAVSAQDDGLVSVSAAEAPALDGMSDDAAWADAPVIEIQTRRGANESATTITMQSVYTDDMVYFLVRWEDPTQSYLRSPWEMQPDGTWARLRDPDDQGGDNNLWYEDKLAIIWPINDSIEDFDADGCFTACHRSEAGDPKPFGNKNTESEGQIGDIWHWKSVRNLYQLDDQYLDSTPYSPDTPEAGRHSDPKDGGGYSDNVNEDKTAPAFMPPGDFPRDGSPGFILQSEAVPFDASLFQPGDRIPSIVISEITGDRGNIAAGWVWADGMWTLEFGRALVTGSEFDVQFDDLSAIYRFGIANFDNAQVRHAYEGDPIEFSFQP
;
A
#
# COMPACT_ATOMS: atom_id res chain seq x y z
N MET A 1 -23.11 -41.50 53.58
CA MET A 1 -22.73 -40.08 53.44
C MET A 1 -21.54 -40.01 52.49
N LYS A 2 -21.74 -39.42 51.32
CA LYS A 2 -20.77 -39.40 50.20
C LYS A 2 -19.59 -38.51 50.55
N LYS A 3 -18.35 -38.99 50.33
CA LYS A 3 -17.12 -38.21 50.43
C LYS A 3 -16.99 -37.35 49.17
N LEU A 4 -17.00 -36.03 49.32
CA LEU A 4 -16.61 -35.09 48.26
C LEU A 4 -15.09 -34.89 48.36
N SER A 5 -14.37 -35.36 47.35
CA SER A 5 -12.96 -35.03 47.11
C SER A 5 -12.90 -33.74 46.30
N LEU A 6 -12.37 -32.67 46.90
CA LEU A 6 -12.12 -31.38 46.26
C LEU A 6 -10.80 -31.49 45.49
N GLY A 7 -10.89 -31.66 44.16
CA GLY A 7 -9.73 -31.59 43.27
C GLY A 7 -9.37 -30.14 43.00
N ILE A 8 -8.20 -29.71 43.45
CA ILE A 8 -7.61 -28.41 43.11
C ILE A 8 -7.08 -28.53 41.68
N LEU A 9 -7.75 -27.87 40.74
CA LEU A 9 -7.25 -27.70 39.37
C LEU A 9 -6.22 -26.56 39.39
N LEU A 10 -4.94 -26.93 39.31
CA LEU A 10 -3.85 -25.97 39.20
C LEU A 10 -3.73 -25.54 37.72
N CYS A 11 -4.35 -24.43 37.36
CA CYS A 11 -4.08 -23.76 36.07
C CYS A 11 -2.66 -23.19 36.12
N VAL A 12 -1.72 -23.85 35.44
CA VAL A 12 -0.40 -23.28 35.15
C VAL A 12 -0.60 -22.27 34.03
N LEU A 13 -0.67 -20.99 34.39
CA LEU A 13 -0.61 -19.89 33.45
C LEU A 13 0.83 -19.83 32.92
N VAL A 14 1.05 -20.36 31.72
CA VAL A 14 2.31 -20.15 31.01
C VAL A 14 2.27 -18.71 30.49
N LEU A 15 2.83 -17.77 31.26
CA LEU A 15 3.21 -16.48 30.70
C LEU A 15 4.31 -16.75 29.68
N ALA A 16 3.97 -16.67 28.39
CA ALA A 16 4.96 -16.44 27.36
C ALA A 16 5.57 -15.06 27.65
N LEU A 17 6.78 -15.05 28.22
CA LEU A 17 7.61 -13.87 28.24
C LEU A 17 8.01 -13.63 26.79
N SER A 18 7.33 -12.70 26.11
CA SER A 18 7.84 -12.08 24.90
C SER A 18 9.14 -11.40 25.31
N ALA A 19 10.28 -11.97 24.91
CA ALA A 19 11.52 -11.24 24.98
C ALA A 19 11.33 -10.03 24.05
N ALA A 20 11.34 -8.83 24.62
CA ALA A 20 11.51 -7.63 23.83
C ALA A 20 12.87 -7.77 23.12
N VAL A 21 12.82 -8.12 21.84
CA VAL A 21 13.96 -7.94 20.94
C VAL A 21 14.25 -6.45 20.99
N SER A 22 15.48 -6.09 21.36
CA SER A 22 15.90 -4.69 21.22
C SER A 22 15.82 -4.35 19.75
N ALA A 23 15.13 -3.25 19.40
CA ALA A 23 15.21 -2.64 18.07
C ALA A 23 16.70 -2.56 17.70
N GLN A 24 17.09 -3.40 16.75
CA GLN A 24 18.46 -3.46 16.28
C GLN A 24 18.62 -2.27 15.33
N ASP A 25 19.61 -1.42 15.60
CA ASP A 25 19.99 -0.22 14.85
C ASP A 25 20.59 -0.56 13.46
N ASP A 26 20.37 -1.79 12.99
CA ASP A 26 20.88 -2.32 11.74
C ASP A 26 19.71 -2.34 10.76
N GLY A 27 19.88 -1.75 9.57
CA GLY A 27 18.83 -1.66 8.56
C GLY A 27 18.26 -3.01 8.11
N LEU A 28 17.37 -2.97 7.12
CA LEU A 28 16.79 -4.18 6.55
C LEU A 28 17.88 -5.03 5.86
N VAL A 29 18.04 -6.28 6.29
CA VAL A 29 18.96 -7.23 5.67
C VAL A 29 18.17 -8.29 4.91
N SER A 30 18.40 -8.39 3.60
CA SER A 30 17.89 -9.48 2.78
C SER A 30 18.80 -10.70 2.89
N VAL A 31 18.26 -11.86 3.28
CA VAL A 31 19.01 -13.11 3.36
C VAL A 31 18.67 -14.05 2.19
N SER A 32 19.63 -14.86 1.75
CA SER A 32 19.39 -15.80 0.66
C SER A 32 18.37 -16.87 1.07
N ALA A 33 17.35 -17.07 0.24
CA ALA A 33 16.37 -18.14 0.36
C ALA A 33 16.54 -19.16 -0.76
N ALA A 34 16.40 -20.46 -0.43
CA ALA A 34 16.49 -21.54 -1.40
C ALA A 34 15.28 -21.63 -2.32
N GLU A 35 14.11 -21.20 -1.84
CA GLU A 35 12.85 -21.18 -2.57
C GLU A 35 12.17 -19.81 -2.36
N ALA A 36 11.47 -19.33 -3.39
CA ALA A 36 10.68 -18.11 -3.30
C ALA A 36 9.48 -18.29 -2.36
N PRO A 37 9.08 -17.26 -1.60
CA PRO A 37 7.82 -17.26 -0.84
C PRO A 37 6.62 -17.27 -1.80
N ALA A 38 5.46 -17.74 -1.32
CA ALA A 38 4.25 -17.91 -2.11
C ALA A 38 3.55 -16.60 -2.49
N LEU A 39 3.83 -15.50 -1.76
CA LEU A 39 3.19 -14.20 -1.88
C LEU A 39 1.65 -14.31 -1.75
N ASP A 40 1.19 -14.88 -0.64
CA ASP A 40 -0.23 -15.12 -0.37
C ASP A 40 -0.76 -14.32 0.83
N GLY A 41 0.12 -13.58 1.51
CA GLY A 41 -0.20 -12.75 2.67
C GLY A 41 -0.27 -13.51 3.99
N MET A 42 0.27 -14.73 4.09
CA MET A 42 0.17 -15.57 5.28
C MET A 42 1.42 -15.60 6.17
N SER A 43 2.58 -15.15 5.68
CA SER A 43 3.87 -15.07 6.41
C SER A 43 4.39 -16.40 6.99
N ASP A 44 3.80 -17.53 6.62
CA ASP A 44 4.13 -18.86 7.15
C ASP A 44 5.11 -19.65 6.26
N ASP A 45 5.57 -19.04 5.16
CA ASP A 45 6.63 -19.57 4.30
C ASP A 45 7.94 -19.76 5.06
N ALA A 46 8.60 -20.90 4.82
CA ALA A 46 9.87 -21.24 5.45
C ALA A 46 11.00 -20.25 5.08
N ALA A 47 10.86 -19.54 3.95
CA ALA A 47 11.84 -18.53 3.52
C ALA A 47 12.04 -17.42 4.56
N TRP A 48 10.98 -17.05 5.30
CA TRP A 48 11.03 -15.95 6.27
C TRP A 48 11.71 -16.31 7.59
N ALA A 49 11.95 -17.60 7.87
CA ALA A 49 12.35 -18.07 9.19
C ALA A 49 13.69 -17.51 9.69
N ASP A 50 14.64 -17.33 8.77
CA ASP A 50 16.00 -16.82 9.07
C ASP A 50 16.18 -15.33 8.73
N ALA A 51 15.16 -14.69 8.14
CA ALA A 51 15.22 -13.29 7.75
C ALA A 51 15.06 -12.37 8.98
N PRO A 52 16.04 -11.48 9.27
CA PRO A 52 15.92 -10.54 10.38
C PRO A 52 14.68 -9.65 10.25
N VAL A 53 13.97 -9.45 11.36
CA VAL A 53 12.83 -8.52 11.45
C VAL A 53 13.35 -7.18 11.93
N ILE A 54 13.04 -6.12 11.19
CA ILE A 54 13.18 -4.74 11.68
C ILE A 54 11.82 -4.17 12.07
N GLU A 55 11.82 -3.24 13.04
CA GLU A 55 10.65 -2.47 13.44
C GLU A 55 10.83 -1.01 13.01
N ILE A 56 9.85 -0.48 12.28
CA ILE A 56 9.84 0.89 11.75
C ILE A 56 8.67 1.64 12.37
N GLN A 57 8.94 2.76 13.04
CA GLN A 57 7.93 3.50 13.80
C GLN A 57 7.37 4.65 12.99
N THR A 58 6.23 4.43 12.30
CA THR A 58 5.60 5.50 11.53
C THR A 58 4.85 6.48 12.44
N ARG A 59 4.87 7.77 12.06
CA ARG A 59 4.29 8.85 12.87
C ARG A 59 3.42 9.76 12.03
N ARG A 60 2.51 10.47 12.70
CA ARG A 60 1.52 11.38 12.09
C ARG A 60 0.50 10.61 11.24
N GLY A 61 0.17 11.12 10.05
CA GLY A 61 -0.92 10.61 9.23
C GLY A 61 -2.31 10.94 9.76
N ALA A 62 -3.33 10.51 9.03
CA ALA A 62 -4.73 10.54 9.46
C ALA A 62 -5.12 9.21 10.12
N ASN A 63 -6.25 9.23 10.83
CA ASN A 63 -6.84 8.05 11.46
C ASN A 63 -5.82 7.31 12.36
N GLU A 64 -5.79 5.98 12.34
CA GLU A 64 -4.90 5.13 13.13
C GLU A 64 -3.64 4.72 12.34
N SER A 65 -3.22 5.52 11.34
CA SER A 65 -2.07 5.19 10.50
C SER A 65 -0.71 5.24 11.20
N ALA A 66 -0.56 5.99 12.30
CA ALA A 66 0.68 5.95 13.08
C ALA A 66 0.79 4.61 13.82
N THR A 67 1.74 3.77 13.41
CA THR A 67 1.84 2.38 13.86
C THR A 67 3.29 1.90 13.83
N THR A 68 3.51 0.67 14.28
CA THR A 68 4.78 -0.04 14.08
C THR A 68 4.62 -0.95 12.87
N ILE A 69 5.47 -0.74 11.86
CA ILE A 69 5.63 -1.66 10.73
C ILE A 69 6.74 -2.65 11.09
N THR A 70 6.50 -3.94 10.92
CA THR A 70 7.56 -4.95 10.90
C THR A 70 7.89 -5.31 9.46
N MET A 71 9.18 -5.42 9.13
CA MET A 71 9.64 -5.74 7.79
C MET A 71 10.73 -6.80 7.80
N GLN A 72 10.65 -7.75 6.86
CA GLN A 72 11.65 -8.78 6.56
C GLN A 72 11.92 -8.78 5.06
N SER A 73 13.10 -9.26 4.66
CA SER A 73 13.43 -9.46 3.25
C SER A 73 14.24 -10.74 3.04
N VAL A 74 13.98 -11.38 1.90
CA VAL A 74 14.79 -12.49 1.39
C VAL A 74 15.04 -12.28 -0.11
N TYR A 75 16.02 -12.98 -0.65
CA TYR A 75 16.30 -12.95 -2.08
C TYR A 75 16.69 -14.34 -2.61
N THR A 76 16.40 -14.58 -3.88
CA THR A 76 16.91 -15.73 -4.66
C THR A 76 17.97 -15.24 -5.65
N ASP A 77 18.43 -16.10 -6.54
CA ASP A 77 19.45 -15.73 -7.55
C ASP A 77 19.05 -14.52 -8.42
N ASP A 78 17.75 -14.29 -8.64
CA ASP A 78 17.22 -13.32 -9.59
C ASP A 78 16.09 -12.42 -9.04
N MET A 79 15.59 -12.66 -7.83
CA MET A 79 14.45 -11.95 -7.26
C MET A 79 14.72 -11.48 -5.83
N VAL A 80 14.09 -10.37 -5.44
CA VAL A 80 14.02 -9.91 -4.05
C VAL A 80 12.57 -9.90 -3.59
N TYR A 81 12.36 -10.27 -2.33
CA TYR A 81 11.06 -10.39 -1.70
C TYR A 81 11.03 -9.64 -0.37
N PHE A 82 9.85 -9.18 -0.01
CA PHE A 82 9.59 -8.42 1.20
C PHE A 82 8.32 -8.91 1.87
N LEU A 83 8.36 -8.99 3.19
CA LEU A 83 7.20 -9.24 4.04
C LEU A 83 7.03 -8.02 4.93
N VAL A 84 5.87 -7.38 4.86
CA VAL A 84 5.54 -6.16 5.60
C VAL A 84 4.25 -6.39 6.38
N ARG A 85 4.26 -6.07 7.68
CA ARG A 85 3.09 -6.22 8.55
C ARG A 85 2.91 -5.00 9.43
N TRP A 86 1.67 -4.59 9.68
CA TRP A 86 1.36 -3.49 10.57
C TRP A 86 -0.05 -3.61 11.14
N GLU A 87 -0.26 -3.04 12.32
CA GLU A 87 -1.60 -2.94 12.91
C GLU A 87 -2.45 -1.93 12.13
N ASP A 88 -3.65 -2.35 11.77
CA ASP A 88 -4.69 -1.57 11.11
C ASP A 88 -6.05 -2.04 11.64
N PRO A 89 -6.65 -1.32 12.60
CA PRO A 89 -7.90 -1.74 13.21
C PRO A 89 -9.14 -1.49 12.33
N THR A 90 -9.01 -0.84 11.16
CA THR A 90 -10.16 -0.34 10.40
C THR A 90 -10.46 -1.18 9.15
N GLN A 91 -9.45 -1.78 8.51
CA GLN A 91 -9.58 -2.48 7.22
C GLN A 91 -10.38 -1.65 6.20
N SER A 92 -9.82 -0.52 5.79
CA SER A 92 -10.54 0.41 4.93
C SER A 92 -10.40 0.05 3.45
N TYR A 93 -11.51 -0.35 2.85
CA TYR A 93 -11.63 -0.66 1.42
C TYR A 93 -12.77 0.09 0.70
N LEU A 94 -13.55 0.90 1.44
CA LEU A 94 -14.68 1.64 0.86
C LEU A 94 -14.24 2.98 0.26
N ARG A 95 -13.62 2.89 -0.91
CA ARG A 95 -13.15 4.07 -1.65
C ARG A 95 -14.30 4.77 -2.39
N SER A 96 -14.84 5.83 -1.78
CA SER A 96 -15.93 6.69 -2.31
C SER A 96 -17.02 5.93 -3.08
N PRO A 97 -17.62 4.86 -2.49
CA PRO A 97 -18.58 4.03 -3.21
C PRO A 97 -19.80 4.83 -3.62
N TRP A 98 -20.49 4.36 -4.67
CA TRP A 98 -21.80 4.87 -5.02
C TRP A 98 -22.84 4.32 -4.04
N GLU A 99 -23.78 5.15 -3.60
CA GLU A 99 -24.90 4.77 -2.74
C GLU A 99 -26.22 5.25 -3.35
N MET A 100 -27.22 4.36 -3.39
CA MET A 100 -28.57 4.70 -3.84
C MET A 100 -29.27 5.55 -2.78
N GLN A 101 -29.74 6.73 -3.18
CA GLN A 101 -30.38 7.70 -2.30
C GLN A 101 -31.88 7.38 -2.11
N PRO A 102 -32.54 7.93 -1.06
CA PRO A 102 -33.97 7.71 -0.81
C PRO A 102 -34.91 8.10 -1.96
N ASP A 103 -34.49 9.04 -2.82
CA ASP A 103 -35.25 9.47 -4.00
C ASP A 103 -34.96 8.64 -5.27
N GLY A 104 -34.12 7.61 -5.14
CA GLY A 104 -33.73 6.70 -6.23
C GLY A 104 -32.55 7.20 -7.08
N THR A 105 -31.99 8.37 -6.78
CA THR A 105 -30.76 8.85 -7.43
C THR A 105 -29.51 8.16 -6.86
N TRP A 106 -28.37 8.32 -7.53
CA TRP A 106 -27.09 7.76 -7.07
C TRP A 106 -26.11 8.88 -6.76
N ALA A 107 -25.37 8.73 -5.66
CA ALA A 107 -24.31 9.65 -5.27
C ALA A 107 -23.10 8.88 -4.75
N ARG A 108 -21.89 9.38 -5.03
CA ARG A 108 -20.69 8.87 -4.36
C ARG A 108 -20.67 9.37 -2.92
N LEU A 109 -20.36 8.48 -1.99
CA LEU A 109 -20.04 8.87 -0.62
C LEU A 109 -18.77 9.73 -0.61
N ARG A 110 -18.82 10.78 0.19
CA ARG A 110 -17.76 11.78 0.30
C ARG A 110 -17.43 11.99 1.76
N ASP A 111 -16.17 12.26 2.01
CA ASP A 111 -15.74 12.83 3.27
C ASP A 111 -16.28 14.28 3.35
N PRO A 112 -17.12 14.62 4.34
CA PRO A 112 -17.63 15.97 4.51
C PRO A 112 -16.53 16.99 4.88
N ASP A 113 -15.38 16.52 5.36
CA ASP A 113 -14.26 17.34 5.75
C ASP A 113 -13.21 17.48 4.63
N ASP A 114 -13.36 16.80 3.49
CA ASP A 114 -12.46 16.90 2.33
C ASP A 114 -12.49 18.30 1.71
N GLN A 115 -11.34 18.98 1.73
CA GLN A 115 -11.12 20.35 1.25
C GLN A 115 -10.37 20.40 -0.09
N GLY A 116 -10.33 19.31 -0.86
CA GLY A 116 -9.74 19.30 -2.20
C GLY A 116 -8.73 18.19 -2.43
N GLY A 117 -9.12 16.94 -2.16
CA GLY A 117 -8.31 15.75 -2.40
C GLY A 117 -7.65 15.19 -1.14
N ASP A 118 -8.25 15.43 0.03
CA ASP A 118 -7.78 14.89 1.31
C ASP A 118 -8.84 14.03 2.02
N ASN A 119 -9.65 13.28 1.26
CA ASN A 119 -10.60 12.31 1.79
C ASN A 119 -9.91 11.31 2.74
N ASN A 120 -10.35 11.28 4.01
CA ASN A 120 -9.89 10.34 5.03
C ASN A 120 -11.03 9.50 5.67
N LEU A 121 -12.19 9.44 5.02
CA LEU A 121 -13.38 8.74 5.53
C LEU A 121 -13.86 7.62 4.61
N TRP A 122 -13.83 7.85 3.30
CA TRP A 122 -14.26 6.89 2.28
C TRP A 122 -13.12 6.66 1.30
N TYR A 123 -12.06 6.06 1.79
CA TYR A 123 -10.86 5.77 1.02
C TYR A 123 -10.41 4.31 1.24
N GLU A 124 -9.16 4.03 0.90
CA GLU A 124 -8.54 2.72 0.99
C GLU A 124 -7.26 2.78 1.83
N ASP A 125 -6.89 1.65 2.43
CA ASP A 125 -5.57 1.47 3.04
C ASP A 125 -4.50 1.32 1.97
N LYS A 126 -3.31 1.86 2.26
CA LYS A 126 -2.18 1.87 1.33
C LYS A 126 -0.85 1.79 2.06
N LEU A 127 0.18 1.41 1.31
CA LEU A 127 1.58 1.44 1.71
C LEU A 127 2.39 1.93 0.52
N ALA A 128 3.39 2.78 0.77
CA ALA A 128 4.28 3.27 -0.25
C ALA A 128 5.73 3.14 0.22
N ILE A 129 6.60 2.67 -0.66
CA ILE A 129 8.05 2.64 -0.49
C ILE A 129 8.65 3.52 -1.58
N ILE A 130 9.71 4.28 -1.27
CA ILE A 130 10.45 5.06 -2.25
C ILE A 130 11.95 4.79 -2.16
N TRP A 131 12.59 4.57 -3.30
CA TRP A 131 14.02 4.31 -3.47
C TRP A 131 14.65 5.38 -4.36
N PRO A 132 15.76 6.02 -3.97
CA PRO A 132 16.56 6.79 -4.90
C PRO A 132 17.20 5.86 -5.93
N ILE A 133 17.00 6.15 -7.22
CA ILE A 133 17.65 5.39 -8.28
C ILE A 133 19.07 5.91 -8.43
N ASN A 134 20.06 5.01 -8.38
CA ASN A 134 21.49 5.32 -8.52
C ASN A 134 21.98 6.45 -7.59
N ASP A 135 21.45 6.51 -6.35
CA ASP A 135 21.73 7.58 -5.38
C ASP A 135 21.54 9.00 -5.96
N SER A 136 20.61 9.16 -6.91
CA SER A 136 20.44 10.41 -7.65
C SER A 136 19.73 11.50 -6.83
N ILE A 137 18.97 11.16 -5.79
CA ILE A 137 18.26 12.13 -4.96
C ILE A 137 19.21 12.66 -3.88
N GLU A 138 19.60 13.93 -4.01
CA GLU A 138 20.48 14.60 -3.06
C GLU A 138 19.91 14.59 -1.65
N ASP A 139 20.79 14.46 -0.65
CA ASP A 139 20.51 14.45 0.78
C ASP A 139 19.52 13.36 1.28
N PHE A 140 19.18 12.36 0.44
CA PHE A 140 18.26 11.29 0.86
C PHE A 140 18.84 10.44 2.00
N ASP A 141 20.17 10.33 2.10
CA ASP A 141 20.86 9.65 3.20
C ASP A 141 20.74 10.38 4.54
N ALA A 142 20.43 11.67 4.53
CA ALA A 142 20.21 12.48 5.73
C ALA A 142 18.72 12.69 6.04
N ASP A 143 17.92 13.01 5.03
CA ASP A 143 16.53 13.47 5.19
C ASP A 143 15.49 12.45 4.67
N GLY A 144 15.94 11.33 4.08
CA GLY A 144 15.07 10.28 3.56
C GLY A 144 14.04 10.82 2.57
N CYS A 145 12.79 10.38 2.70
CA CYS A 145 11.74 10.75 1.76
C CYS A 145 11.32 12.23 1.83
N PHE A 146 11.78 12.99 2.84
CA PHE A 146 11.46 14.41 3.00
C PHE A 146 12.15 15.32 2.00
N THR A 147 13.29 14.91 1.43
CA THR A 147 14.01 15.66 0.38
C THR A 147 13.11 16.05 -0.79
N ALA A 148 12.10 15.23 -1.05
CA ALA A 148 11.16 15.45 -2.14
C ALA A 148 9.78 15.99 -1.70
N CYS A 149 9.58 16.36 -0.44
CA CYS A 149 8.27 16.79 0.08
C CYS A 149 8.12 18.31 0.14
N HIS A 150 7.26 18.87 -0.71
CA HIS A 150 7.06 20.32 -0.85
C HIS A 150 5.70 20.74 -0.28
N ARG A 151 5.67 21.18 0.99
CA ARG A 151 4.44 21.49 1.75
C ARG A 151 3.62 22.69 1.25
N SER A 152 4.15 23.47 0.30
CA SER A 152 3.43 24.58 -0.33
C SER A 152 4.19 25.06 -1.55
N GLU A 153 3.62 24.88 -2.73
CA GLU A 153 4.12 25.49 -3.96
C GLU A 153 3.24 26.69 -4.36
N ALA A 154 3.82 27.67 -5.05
CA ALA A 154 3.09 28.88 -5.40
C ALA A 154 1.92 28.57 -6.34
N GLY A 155 0.70 28.82 -5.88
CA GLY A 155 -0.53 28.55 -6.65
C GLY A 155 -1.05 27.11 -6.54
N ASP A 156 -0.44 26.29 -5.70
CA ASP A 156 -0.93 24.95 -5.38
C ASP A 156 -2.14 25.03 -4.42
N PRO A 157 -3.33 24.51 -4.81
CA PRO A 157 -4.48 24.45 -3.92
C PRO A 157 -4.41 23.27 -2.93
N LYS A 158 -3.47 22.34 -3.06
CA LYS A 158 -3.43 21.11 -2.26
C LYS A 158 -3.07 21.39 -0.80
N PRO A 159 -3.81 20.84 0.17
CA PRO A 159 -3.58 21.09 1.59
C PRO A 159 -2.32 20.40 2.15
N PHE A 160 -1.76 19.39 1.45
CA PHE A 160 -0.60 18.61 1.90
C PHE A 160 0.61 18.69 0.96
N GLY A 161 0.57 19.63 0.01
CA GLY A 161 1.65 19.89 -0.93
C GLY A 161 1.86 18.79 -1.96
N ASN A 162 3.04 18.82 -2.59
CA ASN A 162 3.43 17.90 -3.67
C ASN A 162 4.68 17.12 -3.33
N LYS A 163 4.94 16.11 -4.16
CA LYS A 163 6.19 15.36 -4.15
C LYS A 163 6.87 15.53 -5.51
N ASN A 164 8.10 16.01 -5.50
CA ASN A 164 9.00 16.11 -6.66
C ASN A 164 10.43 16.26 -6.14
N THR A 165 11.41 15.77 -6.90
CA THR A 165 12.83 15.97 -6.58
C THR A 165 13.25 17.41 -6.87
N GLU A 166 14.40 17.83 -6.35
CA GLU A 166 14.84 19.24 -6.42
C GLU A 166 15.39 19.60 -7.80
N SER A 167 16.05 18.65 -8.48
CA SER A 167 16.79 18.91 -9.73
C SER A 167 16.53 17.86 -10.81
N GLU A 168 16.62 18.29 -12.07
CA GLU A 168 16.52 17.41 -13.23
C GLU A 168 17.58 16.29 -13.16
N GLY A 169 17.14 15.06 -13.44
CA GLY A 169 17.99 13.86 -13.36
C GLY A 169 17.96 13.16 -12.00
N GLN A 170 17.40 13.78 -10.95
CA GLN A 170 17.09 13.09 -9.70
C GLN A 170 15.79 12.30 -9.86
N ILE A 171 15.86 10.99 -9.70
CA ILE A 171 14.76 10.08 -9.95
C ILE A 171 14.59 9.07 -8.80
N GLY A 172 13.34 8.86 -8.41
CA GLY A 172 12.97 7.89 -7.38
C GLY A 172 12.02 6.84 -7.92
N ASP A 173 12.21 5.60 -7.50
CA ASP A 173 11.31 4.47 -7.74
C ASP A 173 10.32 4.38 -6.56
N ILE A 174 9.02 4.31 -6.83
CA ILE A 174 7.93 4.27 -5.86
C ILE A 174 7.10 2.99 -6.03
N TRP A 175 7.18 2.09 -5.06
CA TRP A 175 6.32 0.91 -4.99
C TRP A 175 5.09 1.23 -4.14
N HIS A 176 3.91 1.18 -4.74
CA HIS A 176 2.69 1.67 -4.10
C HIS A 176 1.60 0.60 -4.04
N TRP A 177 1.45 -0.02 -2.88
CA TRP A 177 0.34 -0.91 -2.57
C TRP A 177 -0.92 -0.13 -2.21
N LYS A 178 -2.05 -0.54 -2.78
CA LYS A 178 -3.37 0.06 -2.62
C LYS A 178 -4.40 -1.06 -2.48
N SER A 179 -5.01 -1.20 -1.30
CA SER A 179 -5.89 -2.34 -0.96
C SER A 179 -7.06 -2.55 -1.92
N VAL A 180 -7.52 -1.51 -2.62
CA VAL A 180 -8.65 -1.57 -3.56
C VAL A 180 -8.19 -1.50 -5.01
N ARG A 181 -7.15 -0.72 -5.30
CA ARG A 181 -6.72 -0.41 -6.68
C ARG A 181 -5.67 -1.37 -7.25
N ASN A 182 -5.16 -2.32 -6.46
CA ASN A 182 -4.22 -3.34 -6.90
C ASN A 182 -4.87 -4.73 -6.99
N LEU A 183 -4.30 -5.60 -7.82
CA LEU A 183 -4.71 -7.00 -7.99
C LEU A 183 -3.46 -7.86 -8.19
N TYR A 184 -3.09 -8.66 -7.18
CA TYR A 184 -1.91 -9.55 -7.17
C TYR A 184 -0.54 -8.88 -7.42
N GLN A 185 -0.45 -7.56 -7.29
CA GLN A 185 0.73 -6.77 -7.65
C GLN A 185 0.75 -5.44 -6.90
N LEU A 186 1.92 -4.82 -6.76
CA LEU A 186 2.01 -3.40 -6.41
C LEU A 186 1.88 -2.54 -7.67
N ASP A 187 1.52 -1.27 -7.48
CA ASP A 187 1.53 -0.29 -8.58
C ASP A 187 2.91 0.35 -8.63
N ASP A 188 3.65 0.10 -9.71
CA ASP A 188 4.99 0.68 -9.89
C ASP A 188 4.91 2.11 -10.44
N GLN A 189 5.68 3.01 -9.86
CA GLN A 189 5.57 4.43 -10.07
C GLN A 189 6.95 5.06 -9.95
N TYR A 190 7.16 6.21 -10.58
CA TYR A 190 8.40 6.96 -10.40
C TYR A 190 8.15 8.41 -9.98
N LEU A 191 9.22 9.00 -9.47
CA LEU A 191 9.30 10.38 -9.03
C LEU A 191 10.37 11.12 -9.82
N ASP A 192 10.04 12.29 -10.37
CA ASP A 192 11.01 13.20 -10.98
C ASP A 192 10.91 14.63 -10.40
N SER A 193 11.64 15.56 -11.03
CA SER A 193 11.73 16.95 -10.60
C SER A 193 10.63 17.84 -11.17
N THR A 194 9.56 17.28 -11.75
CA THR A 194 8.48 18.06 -12.33
C THR A 194 7.76 18.84 -11.23
N PRO A 195 7.80 20.19 -11.22
CA PRO A 195 7.10 20.95 -10.20
C PRO A 195 5.60 20.95 -10.46
N TYR A 196 4.83 21.32 -9.44
CA TYR A 196 3.42 21.54 -9.63
C TYR A 196 3.14 22.71 -10.58
N SER A 197 2.16 22.50 -11.45
CA SER A 197 1.46 23.53 -12.19
C SER A 197 0.04 23.05 -12.52
N PRO A 198 -0.87 23.92 -12.98
CA PRO A 198 -2.17 23.48 -13.47
C PRO A 198 -2.11 22.44 -14.60
N ASP A 199 -1.01 22.41 -15.36
CA ASP A 199 -0.77 21.43 -16.44
C ASP A 199 -0.06 20.16 -15.93
N THR A 200 0.55 20.22 -14.75
CA THR A 200 1.25 19.12 -14.06
C THR A 200 0.68 18.93 -12.64
N PRO A 201 -0.61 18.58 -12.51
CA PRO A 201 -1.29 18.57 -11.22
C PRO A 201 -0.77 17.50 -10.26
N GLU A 202 -0.07 16.46 -10.74
CA GLU A 202 0.56 15.43 -9.90
C GLU A 202 2.02 15.75 -9.53
N ALA A 203 2.53 16.90 -9.99
CA ALA A 203 3.93 17.31 -9.86
C ALA A 203 4.87 16.19 -10.35
N GLY A 204 5.80 15.75 -9.50
CA GLY A 204 6.82 14.78 -9.88
C GLY A 204 6.35 13.34 -9.85
N ARG A 205 5.13 13.04 -9.38
CA ARG A 205 4.63 11.67 -9.31
C ARG A 205 4.06 11.20 -10.64
N HIS A 206 4.60 10.12 -11.15
CA HIS A 206 4.19 9.48 -12.39
C HIS A 206 3.82 8.02 -12.16
N SER A 207 3.25 7.37 -13.17
CA SER A 207 3.17 5.91 -13.19
C SER A 207 4.12 5.40 -14.25
N ASP A 208 4.68 4.24 -14.01
CA ASP A 208 5.52 3.57 -14.97
C ASP A 208 4.74 3.24 -16.25
N PRO A 209 5.44 3.08 -17.38
CA PRO A 209 4.82 2.64 -18.62
C PRO A 209 4.07 1.33 -18.42
N LYS A 210 2.88 1.22 -19.01
CA LYS A 210 2.10 -0.02 -19.01
C LYS A 210 1.67 -0.40 -20.42
N ASP A 211 1.55 -1.69 -20.65
CA ASP A 211 0.98 -2.27 -21.87
C ASP A 211 -0.53 -2.44 -21.78
N GLY A 212 -1.10 -2.46 -20.56
CA GLY A 212 -2.50 -2.77 -20.35
C GLY A 212 -2.97 -2.74 -18.90
N GLY A 213 -4.29 -2.83 -18.74
CA GLY A 213 -4.97 -3.02 -17.46
C GLY A 213 -4.86 -1.90 -16.44
N GLY A 214 -4.93 -2.25 -15.14
CA GLY A 214 -4.98 -1.32 -14.01
C GLY A 214 -6.39 -0.94 -13.58
N TYR A 215 -6.57 0.27 -13.06
CA TYR A 215 -7.83 0.69 -12.46
C TYR A 215 -8.47 1.90 -13.15
N SER A 216 -9.79 2.00 -13.07
CA SER A 216 -10.59 3.12 -13.56
C SER A 216 -11.79 3.42 -12.65
N ASP A 217 -12.31 4.64 -12.74
CA ASP A 217 -13.55 5.01 -12.04
C ASP A 217 -14.76 4.29 -12.66
N ASN A 218 -15.56 3.62 -11.82
CA ASN A 218 -16.85 3.05 -12.19
C ASN A 218 -17.91 4.15 -12.29
N VAL A 219 -18.02 4.81 -13.44
CA VAL A 219 -18.95 5.92 -13.64
C VAL A 219 -19.50 5.92 -15.06
N ASN A 220 -20.80 6.16 -15.21
CA ASN A 220 -21.43 6.29 -16.52
C ASN A 220 -21.00 7.58 -17.24
N GLU A 221 -21.28 7.67 -18.54
CA GLU A 221 -20.91 8.83 -19.37
C GLU A 221 -21.45 10.16 -18.81
N ASP A 222 -22.68 10.14 -18.28
CA ASP A 222 -23.36 11.31 -17.71
C ASP A 222 -22.85 11.70 -16.32
N LYS A 223 -21.98 10.88 -15.69
CA LYS A 223 -21.46 11.07 -14.33
C LYS A 223 -22.51 11.14 -13.23
N THR A 224 -23.62 10.44 -13.43
CA THR A 224 -24.79 10.43 -12.53
C THR A 224 -24.96 9.12 -11.77
N ALA A 225 -24.32 8.04 -12.21
CA ALA A 225 -24.48 6.71 -11.64
C ALA A 225 -23.25 5.82 -11.96
N PRO A 226 -23.14 4.64 -11.32
CA PRO A 226 -22.22 3.58 -11.74
C PRO A 226 -22.40 3.20 -13.22
N ALA A 227 -21.32 2.81 -13.89
CA ALA A 227 -21.39 2.20 -15.22
C ALA A 227 -21.62 0.69 -15.14
N PHE A 228 -21.04 0.05 -14.12
CA PHE A 228 -20.99 -1.39 -13.95
C PHE A 228 -21.44 -1.81 -12.55
N MET A 229 -21.85 -3.07 -12.44
CA MET A 229 -22.05 -3.79 -11.18
C MET A 229 -21.38 -5.17 -11.25
N PRO A 230 -21.07 -5.80 -10.10
CA PRO A 230 -20.62 -7.20 -10.08
C PRO A 230 -21.70 -8.16 -10.59
N PRO A 231 -21.33 -9.37 -11.07
CA PRO A 231 -22.29 -10.35 -11.55
C PRO A 231 -22.96 -11.10 -10.39
N GLY A 232 -24.17 -11.60 -10.63
CA GLY A 232 -24.86 -12.50 -9.69
C GLY A 232 -25.35 -11.84 -8.40
N ASP A 233 -25.37 -12.63 -7.32
CA ASP A 233 -25.70 -12.17 -5.97
C ASP A 233 -24.40 -11.74 -5.29
N PHE A 234 -24.17 -10.43 -5.22
CA PHE A 234 -23.00 -9.82 -4.59
C PHE A 234 -23.42 -8.92 -3.42
N PRO A 235 -22.53 -8.68 -2.45
CA PRO A 235 -22.85 -7.80 -1.32
C PRO A 235 -23.20 -6.38 -1.77
N ARG A 236 -24.33 -5.86 -1.29
CA ARG A 236 -24.82 -4.51 -1.59
C ARG A 236 -24.27 -3.45 -0.63
N ASP A 237 -23.15 -3.73 0.04
CA ASP A 237 -22.50 -2.84 1.00
C ASP A 237 -21.26 -2.13 0.42
N GLY A 238 -20.93 -2.41 -0.85
CA GLY A 238 -19.76 -1.89 -1.54
C GLY A 238 -18.50 -2.75 -1.39
N SER A 239 -18.57 -3.89 -0.69
CA SER A 239 -17.47 -4.87 -0.68
C SER A 239 -17.32 -5.57 -2.03
N PRO A 240 -16.09 -5.99 -2.41
CA PRO A 240 -14.81 -5.83 -1.70
C PRO A 240 -14.12 -4.47 -1.95
N GLY A 241 -14.85 -3.43 -2.37
CA GLY A 241 -14.30 -2.10 -2.66
C GLY A 241 -14.02 -1.86 -4.15
N PHE A 242 -14.04 -2.91 -4.97
CA PHE A 242 -13.80 -2.87 -6.42
C PHE A 242 -14.70 -3.84 -7.19
N ILE A 243 -14.71 -3.71 -8.52
CA ILE A 243 -15.27 -4.67 -9.47
C ILE A 243 -14.13 -5.19 -10.35
N LEU A 244 -14.00 -6.50 -10.51
CA LEU A 244 -13.07 -7.05 -11.49
C LEU A 244 -13.57 -6.74 -12.91
N GLN A 245 -12.70 -6.20 -13.75
CA GLN A 245 -13.03 -5.84 -15.14
C GLN A 245 -13.55 -7.04 -15.93
N SER A 246 -13.03 -8.23 -15.66
CA SER A 246 -13.46 -9.50 -16.27
C SER A 246 -14.87 -9.95 -15.86
N GLU A 247 -15.38 -9.43 -14.74
CA GLU A 247 -16.68 -9.81 -14.16
C GLU A 247 -17.73 -8.70 -14.31
N ALA A 248 -17.30 -7.48 -14.60
CA ALA A 248 -18.16 -6.31 -14.71
C ALA A 248 -19.31 -6.52 -15.70
N VAL A 249 -20.54 -6.33 -15.23
CA VAL A 249 -21.75 -6.32 -16.06
C VAL A 249 -22.37 -4.92 -16.08
N PRO A 250 -23.15 -4.55 -17.12
CA PRO A 250 -23.82 -3.25 -17.17
C PRO A 250 -24.66 -3.00 -15.92
N PHE A 251 -24.58 -1.78 -15.40
CA PHE A 251 -25.32 -1.38 -14.21
C PHE A 251 -26.85 -1.41 -14.45
N ASP A 252 -27.59 -2.10 -13.57
CA ASP A 252 -29.06 -2.15 -13.55
C ASP A 252 -29.58 -1.67 -12.19
N ALA A 253 -30.03 -0.42 -12.14
CA ALA A 253 -30.56 0.21 -10.93
C ALA A 253 -31.81 -0.49 -10.36
N SER A 254 -32.54 -1.30 -11.14
CA SER A 254 -33.75 -1.97 -10.66
C SER A 254 -33.48 -3.07 -9.64
N LEU A 255 -32.21 -3.48 -9.51
CA LEU A 255 -31.75 -4.51 -8.57
C LEU A 255 -31.35 -3.95 -7.19
N PHE A 256 -31.53 -2.65 -6.97
CA PHE A 256 -31.06 -1.96 -5.78
C PHE A 256 -32.19 -1.23 -5.05
N GLN A 257 -31.97 -0.99 -3.76
CA GLN A 257 -32.82 -0.17 -2.91
C GLN A 257 -32.01 0.93 -2.23
N PRO A 258 -32.67 1.99 -1.69
CA PRO A 258 -31.96 3.04 -0.97
C PRO A 258 -31.06 2.51 0.15
N GLY A 259 -29.83 3.01 0.20
CA GLY A 259 -28.77 2.58 1.12
C GLY A 259 -27.84 1.50 0.54
N ASP A 260 -28.23 0.83 -0.55
CA ASP A 260 -27.33 -0.11 -1.23
C ASP A 260 -26.16 0.63 -1.88
N ARG A 261 -25.01 -0.03 -1.90
CA ARG A 261 -23.74 0.50 -2.39
C ARG A 261 -23.11 -0.33 -3.49
N ILE A 262 -22.38 0.36 -4.36
CA ILE A 262 -21.56 -0.22 -5.42
C ILE A 262 -20.16 0.39 -5.37
N PRO A 263 -19.11 -0.44 -5.53
CA PRO A 263 -17.75 0.07 -5.71
C PRO A 263 -17.64 1.15 -6.77
N SER A 264 -16.86 2.20 -6.50
CA SER A 264 -16.57 3.24 -7.49
C SER A 264 -15.35 2.94 -8.35
N ILE A 265 -14.75 1.75 -8.24
CA ILE A 265 -13.53 1.37 -8.94
C ILE A 265 -13.74 0.06 -9.68
N VAL A 266 -13.24 -0.01 -10.92
CA VAL A 266 -13.06 -1.24 -11.69
C VAL A 266 -11.56 -1.51 -11.80
N ILE A 267 -11.12 -2.75 -11.58
CA ILE A 267 -9.70 -3.14 -11.63
C ILE A 267 -9.42 -4.32 -12.55
N SER A 268 -8.20 -4.38 -13.06
CA SER A 268 -7.54 -5.54 -13.65
C SER A 268 -6.04 -5.51 -13.32
N GLU A 269 -5.35 -6.63 -13.50
CA GLU A 269 -3.89 -6.69 -13.44
C GLU A 269 -3.27 -5.67 -14.40
N ILE A 270 -2.10 -5.14 -14.06
CA ILE A 270 -1.35 -4.16 -14.83
C ILE A 270 -0.30 -4.97 -15.57
N THR A 271 -0.14 -4.73 -16.86
CA THR A 271 0.88 -5.42 -17.66
C THR A 271 1.93 -4.44 -18.12
N GLY A 272 3.14 -4.93 -18.37
CA GLY A 272 4.30 -4.09 -18.70
C GLY A 272 5.06 -3.69 -17.43
N ASP A 273 5.87 -2.65 -17.56
CA ASP A 273 6.81 -2.20 -16.51
C ASP A 273 6.11 -1.93 -15.18
N ARG A 274 5.03 -1.15 -15.23
CA ARG A 274 4.19 -0.78 -14.10
C ARG A 274 3.64 -1.93 -13.25
N GLY A 275 3.55 -3.13 -13.81
CA GLY A 275 3.00 -4.32 -13.15
C GLY A 275 4.06 -5.34 -12.74
N ASN A 276 5.34 -4.97 -12.73
CA ASN A 276 6.45 -5.92 -12.57
C ASN A 276 6.66 -6.42 -11.11
N ILE A 277 5.92 -5.86 -10.14
CA ILE A 277 6.01 -6.21 -8.71
C ILE A 277 4.83 -7.10 -8.31
N ALA A 278 5.06 -8.40 -8.21
CA ALA A 278 4.05 -9.37 -7.76
C ALA A 278 3.78 -9.24 -6.26
N ALA A 279 2.54 -9.49 -5.82
CA ALA A 279 2.18 -9.37 -4.41
C ALA A 279 0.93 -10.15 -3.98
N GLY A 280 0.87 -10.47 -2.69
CA GLY A 280 -0.32 -10.97 -2.01
C GLY A 280 -0.47 -10.33 -0.64
N TRP A 281 -1.72 -10.17 -0.19
CA TRP A 281 -2.00 -9.53 1.09
C TRP A 281 -3.27 -10.06 1.73
N VAL A 282 -3.25 -10.09 3.06
CA VAL A 282 -4.39 -10.49 3.90
C VAL A 282 -4.51 -9.50 5.05
N TRP A 283 -5.75 -9.10 5.34
CA TRP A 283 -6.09 -8.49 6.62
C TRP A 283 -6.71 -9.55 7.52
N ALA A 284 -6.19 -9.70 8.73
CA ALA A 284 -6.75 -10.57 9.74
C ALA A 284 -6.49 -9.98 11.13
N ASP A 285 -7.53 -10.01 11.99
CA ASP A 285 -7.44 -9.62 13.40
C ASP A 285 -6.79 -8.25 13.66
N GLY A 286 -7.11 -7.24 12.83
CA GLY A 286 -6.58 -5.88 13.00
C GLY A 286 -5.16 -5.70 12.47
N MET A 287 -4.69 -6.59 11.58
CA MET A 287 -3.34 -6.54 11.03
C MET A 287 -3.35 -6.79 9.52
N TRP A 288 -2.65 -5.95 8.78
CA TRP A 288 -2.27 -6.25 7.40
C TRP A 288 -1.01 -7.10 7.38
N THR A 289 -1.01 -8.11 6.53
CA THR A 289 0.19 -8.84 6.10
C THR A 289 0.27 -8.72 4.59
N LEU A 290 1.37 -8.15 4.10
CA LEU A 290 1.64 -7.89 2.69
C LEU A 290 2.97 -8.52 2.33
N GLU A 291 2.95 -9.37 1.32
CA GLU A 291 4.14 -9.97 0.71
C GLU A 291 4.25 -9.48 -0.73
N PHE A 292 5.44 -9.09 -1.15
CA PHE A 292 5.69 -8.72 -2.54
C PHE A 292 7.10 -9.03 -2.98
N GLY A 293 7.31 -9.14 -4.28
CA GLY A 293 8.63 -9.37 -4.86
C GLY A 293 8.70 -9.02 -6.33
N ARG A 294 9.92 -8.77 -6.78
CA ARG A 294 10.26 -8.41 -8.15
C ARG A 294 11.69 -8.85 -8.48
N ALA A 295 12.06 -8.77 -9.75
CA ALA A 295 13.43 -9.07 -10.16
C ALA A 295 14.44 -8.14 -9.47
N LEU A 296 15.63 -8.65 -9.16
CA LEU A 296 16.75 -7.84 -8.67
C LEU A 296 17.12 -6.75 -9.68
N VAL A 297 17.09 -7.11 -10.97
CA VAL A 297 17.40 -6.21 -12.09
C VAL A 297 16.27 -6.31 -13.11
N THR A 298 15.50 -5.24 -13.26
CA THR A 298 14.36 -5.15 -14.20
C THR A 298 14.78 -4.60 -15.56
N GLY A 299 15.83 -3.77 -15.57
CA GLY A 299 16.28 -3.05 -16.75
C GLY A 299 15.43 -1.83 -17.11
N SER A 300 14.42 -1.47 -16.32
CA SER A 300 13.70 -0.21 -16.45
C SER A 300 14.57 0.96 -15.98
N GLU A 301 14.42 2.11 -16.64
CA GLU A 301 15.04 3.37 -16.21
C GLU A 301 14.31 4.02 -15.03
N PHE A 302 13.10 3.55 -14.73
CA PHE A 302 12.23 4.04 -13.66
C PHE A 302 12.34 3.23 -12.36
N ASP A 303 13.16 2.18 -12.37
CA ASP A 303 13.32 1.24 -11.27
C ASP A 303 14.70 1.32 -10.62
N VAL A 304 14.75 1.15 -9.30
CA VAL A 304 16.02 0.84 -8.62
C VAL A 304 16.59 -0.47 -9.16
N GLN A 305 17.91 -0.61 -9.27
CA GLN A 305 18.53 -1.87 -9.70
C GLN A 305 19.36 -2.44 -8.56
N PHE A 306 19.03 -3.66 -8.12
CA PHE A 306 19.78 -4.40 -7.11
C PHE A 306 20.87 -5.26 -7.78
N ASP A 307 21.67 -4.64 -8.64
CA ASP A 307 22.74 -5.28 -9.42
C ASP A 307 24.08 -5.38 -8.66
N ASP A 308 24.22 -4.68 -7.54
CA ASP A 308 25.34 -4.81 -6.59
C ASP A 308 24.85 -5.22 -5.20
N LEU A 309 24.85 -6.53 -4.95
CA LEU A 309 24.47 -7.09 -3.63
C LEU A 309 25.46 -6.71 -2.50
N SER A 310 26.58 -6.06 -2.80
CA SER A 310 27.50 -5.52 -1.78
C SER A 310 27.23 -4.07 -1.42
N ALA A 311 26.33 -3.40 -2.15
CA ALA A 311 25.94 -2.02 -1.89
C ALA A 311 24.95 -1.90 -0.72
N ILE A 312 24.88 -0.70 -0.16
CA ILE A 312 23.83 -0.29 0.78
C ILE A 312 22.86 0.59 0.00
N TYR A 313 21.63 0.13 -0.12
CA TYR A 313 20.50 0.89 -0.67
C TYR A 313 19.79 1.63 0.47
N ARG A 314 19.02 2.66 0.13
CA ARG A 314 18.21 3.41 1.11
C ARG A 314 16.79 3.56 0.60
N PHE A 315 15.83 3.48 1.50
CA PHE A 315 14.43 3.72 1.17
C PHE A 315 13.68 4.49 2.26
N GLY A 316 12.58 5.11 1.86
CA GLY A 316 11.57 5.64 2.77
C GLY A 316 10.30 4.79 2.69
N ILE A 317 9.55 4.69 3.79
CA ILE A 317 8.30 3.95 3.86
C ILE A 317 7.19 4.79 4.50
N ALA A 318 5.97 4.59 4.02
CA ALA A 318 4.78 5.27 4.50
C ALA A 318 3.56 4.33 4.44
N ASN A 319 2.66 4.45 5.40
CA ASN A 319 1.39 3.72 5.43
C ASN A 319 0.20 4.68 5.63
N PHE A 320 -0.96 4.27 5.14
CA PHE A 320 -2.19 5.05 5.11
C PHE A 320 -3.32 4.20 5.68
N ASP A 321 -4.06 4.73 6.65
CA ASP A 321 -5.32 4.18 7.17
C ASP A 321 -6.45 5.05 6.63
N ASN A 322 -7.26 4.50 5.71
CA ASN A 322 -8.40 5.16 5.10
C ASN A 322 -8.11 6.58 4.57
N ALA A 323 -6.92 6.85 4.01
CA ALA A 323 -6.47 8.22 3.74
C ALA A 323 -5.99 8.46 2.31
N GLN A 324 -6.48 9.55 1.68
CA GLN A 324 -6.09 9.91 0.32
C GLN A 324 -4.63 10.37 0.22
N VAL A 325 -4.19 11.29 1.07
CA VAL A 325 -2.82 11.85 1.03
C VAL A 325 -2.12 11.86 2.40
N ARG A 326 -2.85 11.75 3.52
CA ARG A 326 -2.31 11.90 4.88
C ARG A 326 -1.72 10.60 5.42
N HIS A 327 -0.59 10.17 4.87
CA HIS A 327 0.14 9.01 5.40
C HIS A 327 0.89 9.28 6.70
N ALA A 328 1.09 8.22 7.49
CA ALA A 328 2.15 8.15 8.47
C ALA A 328 3.47 7.77 7.77
N TYR A 329 4.60 8.12 8.37
CA TYR A 329 5.93 7.87 7.80
C TYR A 329 7.01 7.72 8.88
N GLU A 330 8.11 7.06 8.53
CA GLU A 330 9.40 7.20 9.21
C GLU A 330 10.18 8.36 8.59
N GLY A 331 10.86 9.15 9.41
CA GLY A 331 11.55 10.35 8.95
C GLY A 331 12.96 10.09 8.44
N ASP A 332 13.66 9.14 9.07
CA ASP A 332 15.02 8.78 8.68
C ASP A 332 14.98 7.75 7.55
N PRO A 333 15.96 7.75 6.61
CA PRO A 333 16.08 6.71 5.61
C PRO A 333 16.40 5.36 6.26
N ILE A 334 15.82 4.28 5.72
CA ILE A 334 16.11 2.92 6.15
C ILE A 334 17.17 2.34 5.21
N GLU A 335 18.27 1.85 5.77
CA GLU A 335 19.29 1.14 4.99
C GLU A 335 18.77 -0.25 4.61
N PHE A 336 19.09 -0.69 3.39
CA PHE A 336 18.79 -2.01 2.87
C PHE A 336 20.06 -2.63 2.30
N SER A 337 20.36 -3.87 2.69
CA SER A 337 21.55 -4.59 2.26
C SER A 337 21.25 -6.06 2.04
N PHE A 338 22.11 -6.73 1.28
CA PHE A 338 22.03 -8.18 1.07
C PHE A 338 23.11 -8.89 1.89
N GLN A 339 22.75 -10.03 2.47
CA GLN A 339 23.69 -10.92 3.13
C GLN A 339 24.04 -12.08 2.19
N PRO A 340 25.26 -12.08 1.60
CA PRO A 340 25.71 -13.10 0.65
C PRO A 340 26.04 -14.46 1.26
#